data_AF-A0A0U3I316-F1
#
_entry.id   AF-A0A0U3I316-F1
#
_cell.length_a   1.000
_cell.length_b   1.000
_cell.length_c   1.000
_cell.angle_alpha   90.00
_cell.angle_beta   90.00
_cell.angle_gamma   90.00
#
_symmetry.space_group_name_H-M   'P 1'
#
loop_
_entity.id
_entity.type
_entity.pdbx_description
1 polymer ?
#
loop_
_entity_poly.entity_id
_entity_poly.type
_entity_poly.pdbx_seq_one_letter_code
_entity_poly.pdbx_strand_id
1 'polypeptide(L)'
;MTKTRQIIYAVVLNRGFLLFPLILISLLVGSITAEDIRYLLGHLDQHGYQKVIDNESTITILLIGFGAIMDGRKIFSKRMLESKNDPTLEQHSILNATSEYYGFMLIVIGIAIEIVDQITRYLRTFNVDIMAFEAIFSLVFNCVALIVMLRAAYKIAHLDRKAHQL
;
A
#
# COMPACT_ATOMS: atom_id res chain seq x y z
N MET A 1 25.15 -2.37 1.10
CA MET A 1 23.71 -2.29 0.70
C MET A 1 23.42 -3.45 -0.26
N THR A 2 22.44 -4.32 -0.02
CA THR A 2 22.14 -5.46 -0.92
C THR A 2 21.49 -4.98 -2.23
N LYS A 3 21.85 -5.56 -3.38
CA LYS A 3 21.34 -5.18 -4.73
C LYS A 3 19.81 -5.03 -4.79
N THR A 4 19.07 -5.90 -4.10
CA THR A 4 17.60 -5.88 -4.03
C THR A 4 17.06 -4.61 -3.37
N ARG A 5 17.72 -4.10 -2.32
CA ARG A 5 17.32 -2.82 -1.70
C ARG A 5 17.52 -1.67 -2.67
N GLN A 6 18.67 -1.58 -3.35
CA GLN A 6 18.94 -0.50 -4.30
C GLN A 6 17.93 -0.43 -5.45
N ILE A 7 17.52 -1.57 -6.01
CA ILE A 7 16.50 -1.61 -7.06
C ILE A 7 15.16 -1.10 -6.55
N ILE A 8 14.73 -1.53 -5.36
CA ILE A 8 13.46 -1.12 -4.77
C ILE A 8 13.47 0.38 -4.45
N TYR A 9 14.57 0.91 -3.89
CA TYR A 9 14.71 2.36 -3.69
C TYR A 9 14.65 3.12 -5.02
N ALA A 10 15.32 2.62 -6.07
CA ALA A 10 15.29 3.23 -7.39
C ALA A 10 13.87 3.26 -8.00
N VAL A 11 13.08 2.21 -7.78
CA VAL A 11 11.69 2.13 -8.25
C VAL A 11 10.77 3.03 -7.42
N VAL A 12 10.83 2.97 -6.09
CA VAL A 12 9.96 3.75 -5.19
C VAL A 12 10.25 5.26 -5.25
N LEU A 13 11.51 5.64 -5.42
CA LEU A 13 11.93 7.04 -5.58
C LEU A 13 11.71 7.57 -7.00
N ASN A 14 11.33 6.72 -7.95
CA ASN A 14 10.99 7.16 -9.30
C ASN A 14 9.73 8.03 -9.26
N ARG A 15 9.76 9.21 -9.91
CA ARG A 15 8.58 10.07 -10.04
C ARG A 15 7.46 9.40 -10.85
N GLY A 16 7.79 8.57 -11.85
CA GLY A 16 6.82 7.78 -12.62
C GLY A 16 6.08 6.75 -11.79
N PHE A 17 6.73 6.20 -10.75
CA PHE A 17 6.09 5.25 -9.83
C PHE A 17 5.00 5.91 -8.97
N LEU A 18 5.02 7.23 -8.73
CA LEU A 18 3.89 7.91 -8.06
C LEU A 18 2.74 8.24 -9.01
N LEU A 19 3.04 8.46 -10.30
CA LEU A 19 2.01 8.75 -11.29
C LEU A 19 1.08 7.55 -11.52
N PHE A 20 1.64 6.33 -11.53
CA PHE A 20 0.85 5.12 -11.69
C PHE A 20 -0.25 4.93 -10.61
N PRO A 21 0.05 4.90 -9.31
CA PRO A 21 -0.96 4.80 -8.25
C PRO A 21 -1.84 6.05 -8.17
N LEU A 22 -1.32 7.25 -8.48
CA LEU A 22 -2.14 8.47 -8.52
C LEU A 22 -3.23 8.39 -9.60
N ILE A 23 -2.87 7.97 -10.81
CA ILE A 23 -3.82 7.81 -11.91
C ILE A 23 -4.85 6.73 -11.56
N LEU A 24 -4.38 5.61 -11.01
CA LEU A 24 -5.23 4.48 -10.65
C LEU A 24 -6.24 4.87 -9.56
N ILE A 25 -5.81 5.56 -8.51
CA ILE A 25 -6.69 6.08 -7.46
C ILE A 25 -7.64 7.13 -8.02
N SER A 26 -7.17 8.04 -8.89
CA SER A 26 -8.03 9.07 -9.48
C SER A 26 -9.14 8.47 -10.34
N LEU A 27 -8.83 7.44 -11.14
CA LEU A 27 -9.80 6.67 -11.91
C LEU A 27 -10.81 5.97 -11.01
N LEU A 28 -10.32 5.36 -9.92
CA LEU A 28 -11.13 4.53 -9.04
C LEU A 28 -12.06 5.37 -8.17
N VAL A 29 -11.53 6.43 -7.53
CA VAL A 29 -12.32 7.43 -6.81
C VAL A 29 -13.30 8.12 -7.75
N GLY A 30 -12.86 8.53 -8.95
CA GLY A 30 -13.75 9.15 -9.94
C GLY A 30 -14.90 8.25 -10.38
N SER A 31 -14.63 6.95 -10.59
CA SER A 31 -15.66 5.97 -10.92
C SER A 31 -16.66 5.77 -9.78
N ILE A 32 -16.17 5.63 -8.55
CA ILE A 32 -17.02 5.46 -7.36
C ILE A 32 -17.90 6.69 -7.13
N THR A 33 -17.31 7.89 -7.14
CA THR A 33 -18.04 9.14 -6.95
C THR A 33 -19.09 9.37 -8.05
N ALA A 34 -18.80 8.99 -9.30
CA ALA A 34 -19.78 9.07 -10.37
C ALA A 34 -20.96 8.11 -10.15
N GLU A 35 -20.71 6.93 -9.59
CA GLU A 35 -21.73 5.96 -9.23
C GLU A 35 -22.60 6.47 -8.07
N ASP A 36 -21.98 7.05 -7.02
CA ASP A 36 -22.69 7.64 -5.89
C ASP A 36 -23.57 8.83 -6.32
N ILE A 37 -23.06 9.72 -7.19
CA ILE A 37 -23.84 10.85 -7.73
C ILE A 37 -25.05 10.36 -8.52
N ARG A 38 -24.87 9.34 -9.38
CA ARG A 38 -26.00 8.75 -10.13
C ARG A 38 -27.05 8.16 -9.20
N TYR A 39 -26.62 7.57 -8.09
CA TYR A 39 -27.52 6.99 -7.10
C TYR A 39 -28.29 8.07 -6.31
N LEU A 40 -27.60 9.11 -5.86
CA LEU A 40 -28.19 10.25 -5.16
C LEU A 40 -29.21 11.01 -6.04
N LEU A 41 -29.00 11.06 -7.35
CA LEU A 41 -29.91 11.69 -8.32
C LEU A 41 -31.04 10.76 -8.82
N GLY A 42 -30.89 9.45 -8.66
CA GLY A 42 -31.72 8.44 -9.34
C GLY A 42 -32.90 7.86 -8.55
N HIS A 43 -32.96 8.10 -7.23
CA HIS A 43 -33.86 7.55 -6.18
C HIS A 43 -33.06 6.69 -5.18
N LEU A 44 -32.98 7.15 -3.93
CA LEU A 44 -32.32 6.47 -2.82
C LEU A 44 -33.26 5.43 -2.21
N ASP A 45 -33.02 4.14 -2.48
CA ASP A 45 -33.52 3.05 -1.66
C ASP A 45 -32.50 2.70 -0.55
N GLN A 46 -32.90 1.86 0.41
CA GLN A 46 -32.03 1.44 1.52
C GLN A 46 -30.76 0.70 1.05
N HIS A 47 -30.81 -0.01 -0.08
CA HIS A 47 -29.66 -0.76 -0.61
C HIS A 47 -28.64 0.19 -1.24
N GLY A 48 -29.11 1.25 -1.88
CA GLY A 48 -28.32 2.37 -2.37
C GLY A 48 -27.55 3.10 -1.30
N TYR A 49 -28.22 3.36 -0.18
CA TYR A 49 -27.61 4.10 0.93
C TYR A 49 -26.42 3.33 1.53
N GLN A 50 -26.55 2.00 1.70
CA GLN A 50 -25.45 1.18 2.19
C GLN A 50 -24.28 1.14 1.20
N LYS A 51 -24.58 1.08 -0.10
CA LYS A 51 -23.56 1.09 -1.16
C LYS A 51 -22.74 2.38 -1.16
N VAL A 52 -23.37 3.53 -0.93
CA VAL A 52 -22.68 4.82 -0.80
C VAL A 52 -21.75 4.84 0.43
N ILE A 53 -22.19 4.32 1.57
CA ILE A 53 -21.35 4.24 2.79
C ILE A 53 -20.11 3.36 2.57
N ASP A 54 -20.29 2.18 1.96
CA ASP A 54 -19.20 1.25 1.70
C ASP A 54 -18.18 1.84 0.70
N ASN A 55 -18.69 2.60 -0.29
CA ASN A 55 -17.90 3.36 -1.25
C ASN A 55 -17.07 4.48 -0.59
N GLU A 56 -17.67 5.28 0.28
CA GLU A 56 -16.98 6.33 1.04
C GLU A 56 -15.87 5.78 1.94
N SER A 57 -16.15 4.67 2.65
CA SER A 57 -15.16 3.98 3.47
C SER A 57 -13.97 3.52 2.63
N THR A 58 -14.25 2.98 1.44
CA THR A 58 -13.18 2.52 0.55
C THR A 58 -12.35 3.67 -0.01
N ILE A 59 -12.98 4.77 -0.44
CA ILE A 59 -12.28 5.98 -0.89
C ILE A 59 -11.34 6.47 0.23
N THR A 60 -11.82 6.47 1.48
CA THR A 60 -11.05 6.90 2.65
C THR A 60 -9.82 6.02 2.85
N ILE A 61 -9.96 4.70 2.80
CA ILE A 61 -8.84 3.74 2.93
C ILE A 61 -7.80 3.97 1.82
N LEU A 62 -8.23 4.16 0.57
CA LEU A 62 -7.34 4.40 -0.56
C LEU A 62 -6.58 5.72 -0.41
N LEU A 63 -7.24 6.80 0.04
CA LEU A 63 -6.60 8.09 0.28
C LEU A 63 -5.61 8.05 1.45
N ILE A 64 -5.95 7.38 2.55
CA ILE A 64 -5.03 7.17 3.69
C ILE A 64 -3.81 6.37 3.23
N GLY A 65 -4.03 5.27 2.51
CA GLY A 65 -2.96 4.44 1.97
C GLY A 65 -2.04 5.23 1.04
N PHE A 66 -2.60 6.04 0.13
CA PHE A 66 -1.81 6.88 -0.75
C PHE A 66 -1.00 7.94 0.00
N GLY A 67 -1.62 8.59 1.00
CA GLY A 67 -0.93 9.51 1.91
C GLY A 67 0.26 8.84 2.60
N ALA A 68 0.08 7.61 3.08
CA ALA A 68 1.13 6.82 3.71
C ALA A 68 2.25 6.42 2.71
N ILE A 69 1.93 6.12 1.45
CA ILE A 69 2.94 5.91 0.39
C ILE A 69 3.75 7.20 0.16
N MET A 70 3.07 8.34 0.03
CA MET A 70 3.74 9.62 -0.21
C MET A 70 4.68 10.00 0.94
N ASP A 71 4.23 9.81 2.18
CA ASP A 71 5.01 10.13 3.37
C ASP A 71 6.18 9.15 3.54
N GLY A 72 5.93 7.85 3.39
CA GLY A 72 6.98 6.83 3.38
C GLY A 72 8.07 7.12 2.35
N ARG A 73 7.70 7.55 1.13
CA ARG A 73 8.67 7.95 0.10
C ARG A 73 9.53 9.15 0.53
N LYS A 74 8.96 10.15 1.22
CA LYS A 74 9.73 11.30 1.73
C LYS A 74 10.76 10.84 2.75
N ILE A 75 10.36 9.95 3.66
CA ILE A 75 11.25 9.35 4.68
C ILE A 75 12.40 8.58 4.00
N PHE A 76 12.10 7.74 3.02
CA PHE A 76 13.14 7.02 2.26
C PHE A 76 14.06 7.93 1.46
N SER A 77 13.52 9.00 0.86
CA SER A 77 14.30 9.97 0.09
C SER A 77 15.26 10.75 1.01
N LYS A 78 14.78 11.18 2.17
CA LYS A 78 15.58 11.89 3.17
C LYS A 78 16.71 11.01 3.69
N ARG A 79 16.42 9.74 4.03
CA ARG A 79 17.42 8.77 4.48
C ARG A 79 18.44 8.41 3.40
N MET A 80 18.04 8.31 2.13
CA MET A 80 18.99 8.06 1.05
C MET A 80 19.99 9.23 0.91
N LEU A 81 19.53 10.46 1.11
CA LEU A 81 20.35 11.66 1.11
C LEU A 81 21.30 11.70 2.32
N GLU A 82 20.78 11.39 3.52
CA GLU A 82 21.55 11.36 4.76
C GLU A 82 22.60 10.24 4.78
N SER A 83 22.28 9.03 4.29
CA SER A 83 23.24 7.92 4.20
C SER A 83 24.39 8.17 3.22
N LYS A 84 24.23 9.12 2.30
CA LYS A 84 25.28 9.54 1.37
C LYS A 84 26.29 10.48 2.04
N ASN A 85 25.90 11.14 3.13
CA ASN A 85 26.68 12.18 3.80
C ASN A 85 27.30 11.73 5.13
N ASP A 86 26.77 10.68 5.79
CA ASP A 86 27.38 10.16 7.02
C ASP A 86 27.14 8.64 7.22
N PRO A 87 28.16 7.78 7.05
CA PRO A 87 28.05 6.33 7.22
C PRO A 87 28.09 5.87 8.69
N THR A 88 28.30 6.77 9.66
CA THR A 88 28.60 6.39 11.07
C THR A 88 27.41 6.41 12.03
N LEU A 89 26.17 6.71 11.57
CA LEU A 89 24.97 6.57 12.42
C LEU A 89 24.58 5.08 12.59
N GLU A 90 25.24 4.42 13.55
CA GLU A 90 25.16 2.99 13.78
C GLU A 90 23.90 2.53 14.55
N GLN A 91 23.47 1.33 14.18
CA GLN A 91 22.50 0.42 14.82
C GLN A 91 21.06 0.91 15.05
N HIS A 92 20.81 2.02 15.77
CA HIS A 92 19.44 2.55 15.93
C HIS A 92 18.87 3.08 14.62
N SER A 93 19.72 3.66 13.77
CA SER A 93 19.36 4.02 12.40
C SER A 93 18.97 2.79 11.56
N ILE A 94 19.64 1.65 11.79
CA ILE A 94 19.45 0.41 11.02
C ILE A 94 18.15 -0.30 11.43
N LEU A 95 17.84 -0.35 12.73
CA LEU A 95 16.59 -0.92 13.23
C LEU A 95 15.40 -0.10 12.74
N ASN A 96 15.49 1.23 12.87
CA ASN A 96 14.42 2.13 12.43
C ASN A 96 14.24 2.09 10.89
N ALA A 97 15.33 2.10 10.11
CA ALA A 97 15.28 1.94 8.66
C ALA A 97 14.71 0.59 8.22
N THR A 98 14.94 -0.47 9.01
CA THR A 98 14.41 -1.81 8.71
C THR A 98 12.92 -1.89 9.01
N SER A 99 12.47 -1.31 10.13
CA SER A 99 11.04 -1.20 10.46
C SER A 99 10.28 -0.40 9.41
N GLU A 100 10.77 0.80 9.07
CA GLU A 100 10.16 1.66 8.05
C GLU A 100 10.06 0.96 6.69
N TYR A 101 11.12 0.25 6.27
CA TYR A 101 11.13 -0.50 5.01
C TYR A 101 10.05 -1.57 4.94
N TYR A 102 9.88 -2.37 6.00
CA TYR A 102 8.87 -3.41 6.02
C TYR A 102 7.47 -2.84 6.21
N GLY A 103 7.30 -1.78 7.02
CA GLY A 103 6.04 -1.04 7.15
C GLY A 103 5.57 -0.48 5.81
N PHE A 104 6.47 0.13 5.05
CA PHE A 104 6.17 0.64 3.71
C PHE A 104 5.76 -0.48 2.73
N MET A 105 6.43 -1.64 2.76
CA MET A 105 5.99 -2.77 1.94
C MET A 105 4.58 -3.22 2.28
N LEU A 106 4.23 -3.29 3.58
CA LEU A 106 2.90 -3.70 4.01
C LEU A 106 1.83 -2.70 3.55
N ILE A 107 2.13 -1.39 3.60
CA ILE A 107 1.26 -0.35 3.06
C ILE A 107 1.02 -0.55 1.55
N VAL A 108 2.10 -0.76 0.77
CA VAL A 108 2.00 -0.98 -0.68
C VAL A 108 1.19 -2.25 -1.00
N ILE A 109 1.41 -3.33 -0.24
CA ILE A 109 0.66 -4.59 -0.39
C ILE A 109 -0.82 -4.39 -0.07
N GLY A 110 -1.14 -3.70 1.03
CA GLY A 110 -2.53 -3.43 1.42
C GLY A 110 -3.28 -2.62 0.37
N ILE A 111 -2.66 -1.59 -0.20
CA ILE A 111 -3.27 -0.77 -1.27
C ILE A 111 -3.46 -1.59 -2.54
N ALA A 112 -2.52 -2.48 -2.88
CA ALA A 112 -2.67 -3.35 -4.03
C ALA A 112 -3.84 -4.33 -3.88
N ILE A 113 -4.06 -4.87 -2.68
CA ILE A 113 -5.23 -5.72 -2.38
C ILE A 113 -6.51 -4.90 -2.58
N GLU A 114 -6.60 -3.72 -1.99
CA GLU A 114 -7.79 -2.84 -2.07
C GLU A 114 -8.14 -2.47 -3.51
N ILE A 115 -7.13 -2.15 -4.32
CA ILE A 115 -7.31 -1.82 -5.74
C ILE A 115 -7.88 -3.01 -6.52
N VAL A 116 -7.37 -4.22 -6.29
CA VAL A 116 -7.86 -5.39 -7.02
C VAL A 116 -9.26 -5.79 -6.57
N ASP A 117 -9.56 -5.66 -5.28
CA ASP A 117 -10.91 -5.87 -4.77
C ASP A 117 -11.90 -4.89 -5.44
N GLN A 118 -11.52 -3.63 -5.57
CA GLN A 118 -12.34 -2.63 -6.24
C GLN A 118 -12.49 -2.85 -7.75
N ILE A 119 -11.42 -3.23 -8.44
CA ILE A 119 -11.50 -3.62 -9.86
C ILE A 119 -12.44 -4.81 -10.04
N THR A 120 -12.40 -5.78 -9.12
CA THR A 120 -13.29 -6.93 -9.19
C THR A 120 -14.74 -6.54 -8.93
N ARG A 121 -15.01 -5.71 -7.92
CA ARG A 121 -16.34 -5.14 -7.66
C ARG A 121 -16.88 -4.39 -8.88
N TYR A 122 -16.06 -3.57 -9.52
CA TYR A 122 -16.43 -2.84 -10.74
C TYR A 122 -16.76 -3.78 -11.90
N LEU A 123 -15.92 -4.79 -12.14
CA LEU A 123 -16.11 -5.73 -13.24
C LEU A 123 -17.29 -6.70 -13.01
N ARG A 124 -17.65 -7.01 -11.76
CA ARG A 124 -18.90 -7.73 -11.44
C ARG A 124 -20.14 -6.97 -11.92
N THR A 125 -20.12 -5.64 -11.91
CA THR A 125 -21.19 -4.80 -12.48
C THR A 125 -21.39 -5.03 -13.99
N PHE A 126 -20.37 -5.56 -14.68
CA PHE A 126 -20.44 -5.95 -16.09
C PHE A 126 -20.75 -7.45 -16.32
N ASN A 127 -21.23 -8.17 -15.29
CA ASN A 127 -21.51 -9.61 -15.34
C ASN A 127 -20.29 -10.49 -15.70
N VAL A 128 -19.08 -9.98 -15.46
CA VAL A 128 -17.86 -10.79 -15.55
C VAL A 128 -17.70 -11.51 -14.22
N ASP A 129 -17.77 -12.84 -14.21
CA ASP A 129 -17.54 -13.64 -13.01
C ASP A 129 -16.03 -13.83 -12.79
N ILE A 130 -15.53 -13.22 -11.74
CA ILE A 130 -14.10 -13.12 -11.38
C ILE A 130 -13.87 -13.47 -9.91
N MET A 131 -14.85 -14.11 -9.26
CA MET A 131 -14.72 -14.54 -7.86
C MET A 131 -13.46 -15.37 -7.63
N ALA A 132 -13.14 -16.28 -8.55
CA ALA A 132 -11.92 -17.09 -8.47
C ALA A 132 -10.63 -16.25 -8.60
N PHE A 133 -10.64 -15.21 -9.44
CA PHE A 133 -9.49 -14.33 -9.62
C PHE A 133 -9.23 -13.50 -8.36
N GLU A 134 -10.25 -12.89 -7.79
CA GLU A 134 -10.15 -12.12 -6.53
C GLU A 134 -9.67 -13.00 -5.38
N ALA A 135 -10.24 -14.20 -5.23
CA ALA A 135 -9.84 -15.13 -4.18
C ALA A 135 -8.38 -15.56 -4.32
N ILE A 136 -7.94 -15.94 -5.52
CA ILE A 136 -6.54 -16.33 -5.78
C ILE A 136 -5.60 -15.14 -5.58
N PHE A 137 -5.96 -13.97 -6.09
CA PHE A 137 -5.14 -12.76 -5.98
C PHE A 137 -4.99 -12.32 -4.52
N SER A 138 -6.10 -12.27 -3.78
CA SER A 138 -6.12 -11.95 -2.35
C SER A 138 -5.30 -12.97 -1.54
N LEU A 139 -5.44 -14.27 -1.82
CA LEU A 139 -4.65 -15.31 -1.17
C LEU A 139 -3.14 -15.10 -1.39
N VAL A 140 -2.71 -14.82 -2.63
CA VAL A 140 -1.31 -14.59 -2.96
C VAL A 140 -0.78 -13.36 -2.21
N PHE A 141 -1.49 -12.24 -2.24
CA PHE A 141 -1.04 -11.01 -1.57
C PHE A 141 -1.03 -11.15 -0.04
N ASN A 142 -2.00 -11.85 0.54
CA ASN A 142 -2.01 -12.16 1.97
C ASN A 142 -0.84 -13.08 2.37
N CYS A 143 -0.49 -14.07 1.54
CA CYS A 143 0.69 -14.90 1.76
C CYS A 143 1.98 -14.06 1.69
N VAL A 144 2.09 -13.17 0.70
CA VAL A 144 3.23 -12.25 0.58
C VAL A 144 3.30 -11.31 1.80
N ALA A 145 2.17 -10.75 2.24
CA ALA A 145 2.08 -9.91 3.44
C ALA A 145 2.58 -10.66 4.68
N LEU A 146 2.14 -11.90 4.88
CA LEU A 146 2.56 -12.75 5.99
C LEU A 146 4.07 -13.03 5.94
N ILE A 147 4.62 -13.36 4.77
CA ILE A 147 6.06 -13.57 4.59
C ILE A 147 6.84 -12.30 4.92
N VAL A 148 6.35 -11.13 4.49
CA VAL A 148 6.95 -9.82 4.77
C VAL A 148 6.92 -9.53 6.27
N MET A 149 5.78 -9.76 6.94
CA MET A 149 5.64 -9.60 8.39
C MET A 149 6.59 -10.52 9.16
N LEU A 150 6.67 -11.81 8.80
CA LEU A 150 7.58 -12.76 9.44
C LEU A 150 9.04 -12.36 9.25
N ARG A 151 9.42 -11.92 8.04
CA ARG A 151 10.77 -11.39 7.77
C ARG A 151 11.08 -10.13 8.56
N ALA A 152 10.10 -9.24 8.72
CA ALA A 152 10.23 -8.03 9.52
C ALA A 152 10.47 -8.38 10.99
N ALA A 153 9.59 -9.21 11.58
CA ALA A 153 9.68 -9.67 12.95
C ALA A 153 11.02 -10.36 13.24
N TYR A 154 11.44 -11.29 12.36
CA TYR A 154 12.71 -11.99 12.51
C TYR A 154 13.91 -11.03 12.49
N LYS A 155 13.96 -10.09 11.53
CA LYS A 155 15.07 -9.14 11.43
C LYS A 155 15.11 -8.15 12.59
N ILE A 156 13.95 -7.65 13.01
CA ILE A 156 13.84 -6.74 14.14
C ILE A 156 14.30 -7.46 15.41
N ALA A 157 13.79 -8.66 15.69
CA ALA A 157 14.20 -9.45 16.85
C ALA A 157 15.69 -9.81 16.85
N HIS A 158 16.25 -10.15 15.68
CA HIS A 158 17.67 -10.45 15.56
C HIS A 158 18.56 -9.21 15.76
N LEU A 159 18.16 -8.04 15.26
CA LEU A 159 18.89 -6.78 15.48
C LEU A 159 18.81 -6.32 16.94
N ASP A 160 17.65 -6.48 17.57
CA ASP A 160 17.40 -6.15 18.98
C ASP A 160 18.24 -7.03 19.93
N ARG A 161 18.27 -8.35 19.69
CA ARG A 161 19.14 -9.27 20.44
C ARG A 161 20.62 -8.91 20.35
N LYS A 162 21.09 -8.43 19.18
CA LYS A 162 22.47 -7.98 19.01
C LYS A 162 22.78 -6.67 19.72
N ALA A 163 21.78 -5.80 19.91
CA ALA A 163 21.94 -4.54 20.64
C ALA A 163 22.02 -4.76 22.16
N HIS A 164 21.39 -5.81 22.70
CA HIS A 164 21.44 -6.16 24.12
C HIS A 164 22.64 -7.03 24.55
N GLN A 165 23.51 -7.44 23.61
CA GLN A 165 24.72 -8.23 23.87
C GLN A 165 26.03 -7.42 23.80
N LEU A 166 25.95 -6.12 23.50
CA LEU A 166 27.04 -5.13 23.51
C LEU A 166 26.90 -4.24 24.75
#